data_AF-A0A7C3CDC3-F1
#
_entry.id   AF-A0A7C3CDC3-F1
#
_cell.length_a   1.000
_cell.length_b   1.000
_cell.length_c   1.000
_cell.angle_alpha   90.00
_cell.angle_beta   90.00
_cell.angle_gamma   90.00
#
_symmetry.space_group_name_H-M   'P 1'
#
loop_
_entity.id
_entity.type
_entity.pdbx_description
1 polymer ?
#
loop_
_entity_poly.entity_id
_entity_poly.type
_entity_poly.pdbx_seq_one_letter_code
_entity_poly.pdbx_strand_id
1 'polypeptide(L)'
;SGDFPIRVGARIINEQNKVVAEPRWQLGAPLRAGEQRQFDLTLTLPSQQGNYQVNWDLVEEKITWFGKVTGENVQTTAHITGSASAYYAPSPSLPSQAVTATFLPPDLSRLQLWKLAFQMWRAAPLLGVGLDNFRLTYGTQLGQTRWNDTLHTNNWYVETLVSFGLLAGLTFFAGQAFLLLDVAKSLINFQVSPFQLAIACAITAFYIHGLLDYFLLFNATGLLFWLLVGCWLIFHNKETRLNDQL
;
A
#
# COMPACT_ATOMS: atom_id res chain seq x y z
N SER A 1 -4.21 -24.77 4.39
CA SER A 1 -4.37 -25.32 3.04
C SER A 1 -5.17 -24.29 2.28
N GLY A 2 -4.52 -23.47 1.45
CA GLY A 2 -5.15 -22.32 0.79
C GLY A 2 -5.14 -22.50 -0.72
N ASP A 3 -6.17 -21.99 -1.39
CA ASP A 3 -6.44 -22.09 -2.83
C ASP A 3 -5.38 -21.46 -3.76
N PHE A 4 -4.25 -20.99 -3.20
CA PHE A 4 -3.18 -20.29 -3.92
C PHE A 4 -1.84 -21.00 -3.69
N PRO A 5 -1.37 -21.83 -4.64
CA PRO A 5 -0.13 -22.56 -4.48
C PRO A 5 1.08 -21.63 -4.52
N ILE A 6 2.06 -21.87 -3.64
CA ILE A 6 3.38 -21.22 -3.71
C ILE A 6 4.24 -21.93 -4.76
N ARG A 7 4.88 -21.17 -5.65
CA ARG A 7 5.70 -21.65 -6.76
C ARG A 7 7.03 -20.90 -6.83
N VAL A 8 8.00 -21.49 -7.51
CA VAL A 8 9.14 -20.71 -8.03
C VAL A 8 8.70 -20.10 -9.36
N GLY A 9 8.91 -18.80 -9.53
CA GLY A 9 8.69 -18.10 -10.79
C GLY A 9 9.96 -17.45 -11.30
N ALA A 10 10.05 -17.28 -12.62
CA ALA A 10 11.06 -16.43 -13.24
C ALA A 10 10.37 -15.40 -14.13
N ARG A 11 10.80 -14.14 -14.07
CA ARG A 11 10.39 -13.10 -15.03
C ARG A 11 11.56 -12.83 -15.96
N ILE A 12 11.36 -13.13 -17.25
CA ILE A 12 12.35 -12.86 -18.29
C ILE A 12 12.06 -11.47 -18.85
N ILE A 13 13.03 -10.57 -18.75
CA ILE A 13 12.92 -9.17 -19.10
C ILE A 13 13.92 -8.87 -20.22
N ASN A 14 13.44 -8.23 -21.30
CA ASN A 14 14.30 -7.83 -22.42
C ASN A 14 14.93 -6.44 -22.18
N GLU A 15 15.76 -5.99 -23.12
CA GLU A 15 16.45 -4.69 -23.05
C GLU A 15 15.52 -3.47 -22.97
N GLN A 16 14.27 -3.59 -23.43
CA GLN A 16 13.25 -2.54 -23.31
C GLN A 16 12.50 -2.60 -21.98
N ASN A 17 13.01 -3.34 -21.00
CA ASN A 17 12.40 -3.57 -19.69
C ASN A 17 11.00 -4.20 -19.75
N LYS A 18 10.69 -4.92 -20.83
CA LYS A 18 9.41 -5.61 -21.02
C LYS A 18 9.56 -7.06 -20.56
N VAL A 19 8.61 -7.53 -19.77
CA VAL A 19 8.48 -8.96 -19.43
C VAL A 19 8.03 -9.72 -20.69
N VAL A 20 8.87 -10.64 -21.17
CA VAL A 20 8.63 -11.44 -22.38
C VAL A 20 8.17 -12.87 -22.08
N ALA A 21 8.45 -13.38 -20.87
CA ALA A 21 7.95 -14.68 -20.41
C ALA A 21 7.98 -14.77 -18.88
N GLU A 22 7.05 -15.56 -18.33
CA GLU A 22 6.92 -15.77 -16.89
C GLU A 22 6.67 -17.25 -16.49
N PRO A 23 7.63 -18.17 -16.68
CA PRO A 23 7.44 -19.57 -16.29
C PRO A 23 7.27 -19.77 -14.77
N ARG A 24 6.67 -20.90 -14.40
CA ARG A 24 6.34 -21.30 -13.02
C ARG A 24 6.67 -22.77 -12.77
N TRP A 25 7.30 -23.08 -11.65
CA TRP A 25 7.62 -24.44 -11.20
C TRP A 25 7.05 -24.72 -9.82
N GLN A 26 6.54 -25.93 -9.61
CA GLN A 26 5.97 -26.33 -8.32
C GLN A 26 7.08 -26.62 -7.31
N LEU A 27 6.90 -26.19 -6.05
CA LEU A 27 7.83 -26.44 -4.95
C LEU A 27 7.71 -27.87 -4.36
N GLY A 28 6.68 -28.62 -4.76
CA GLY A 28 6.32 -29.90 -4.13
C GLY A 28 5.64 -29.68 -2.79
N ALA A 29 6.06 -30.43 -1.76
CA ALA A 29 5.50 -30.32 -0.41
C ALA A 29 5.85 -28.96 0.26
N PRO A 30 4.97 -28.40 1.12
CA PRO A 30 5.25 -27.18 1.87
C PRO A 30 6.59 -27.26 2.64
N LEU A 31 7.34 -26.15 2.63
CA LEU A 31 8.57 -25.99 3.40
C LEU A 31 8.23 -25.52 4.83
N ARG A 32 8.88 -26.09 5.83
CA ARG A 32 8.81 -25.55 7.21
C ARG A 32 9.65 -24.27 7.32
N ALA A 33 9.36 -23.45 8.33
CA ALA A 33 10.19 -22.30 8.65
C ALA A 33 11.64 -22.75 8.93
N GLY A 34 12.61 -22.14 8.25
CA GLY A 34 14.04 -22.48 8.33
C GLY A 34 14.47 -23.69 7.48
N GLU A 35 13.53 -24.39 6.82
CA GLU A 35 13.86 -25.47 5.89
C GLU A 35 14.40 -24.87 4.58
N GLN A 36 15.49 -25.44 4.09
CA GLN A 36 16.07 -25.11 2.79
C GLN A 36 15.88 -26.27 1.83
N ARG A 37 15.59 -25.97 0.56
CA ARG A 37 15.48 -26.97 -0.50
C ARG A 37 16.12 -26.44 -1.78
N GLN A 38 16.90 -27.30 -2.41
CA GLN A 38 17.49 -27.04 -3.72
C GLN A 38 16.59 -27.59 -4.82
N PHE A 39 16.50 -26.87 -5.93
CA PHE A 39 15.71 -27.26 -7.10
C PHE A 39 16.57 -27.17 -8.36
N ASP A 40 16.46 -28.17 -9.21
CA ASP A 40 16.99 -28.12 -10.58
C ASP A 40 15.86 -27.69 -11.51
N LEU A 41 15.99 -26.49 -12.08
CA LEU A 41 14.96 -25.85 -12.90
C LEU A 41 15.41 -25.70 -14.35
N THR A 42 14.59 -26.16 -15.28
CA THR A 42 14.82 -25.96 -16.72
C THR A 42 14.11 -24.70 -17.19
N LEU A 43 14.89 -23.70 -17.63
CA LEU A 43 14.40 -22.45 -18.20
C LEU A 43 14.58 -22.42 -19.71
N THR A 44 13.50 -22.14 -20.44
CA THR A 44 13.56 -21.86 -21.88
C THR A 44 13.56 -20.34 -22.10
N LEU A 45 14.63 -19.82 -22.68
CA LEU A 45 14.73 -18.41 -23.04
C LEU A 45 14.10 -18.13 -24.42
N PRO A 46 13.71 -16.88 -24.72
CA PRO A 46 13.24 -16.50 -26.05
C PRO A 46 14.26 -16.80 -27.15
N SER A 47 13.81 -17.13 -28.36
CA SER A 47 14.71 -17.41 -29.50
C SER A 47 15.26 -16.15 -30.19
N GLN A 48 14.75 -14.97 -29.81
CA GLN A 48 15.21 -13.70 -30.34
C GLN A 48 16.59 -13.35 -29.77
N GLN A 49 17.47 -12.84 -30.63
CA GLN A 49 18.77 -12.33 -30.21
C GLN A 49 18.60 -11.12 -29.29
N GLY A 50 19.38 -11.06 -28.21
CA GLY A 50 19.38 -9.93 -27.29
C GLY A 50 19.86 -10.28 -25.89
N ASN A 51 19.95 -9.26 -25.05
CA ASN A 51 20.25 -9.41 -23.63
C ASN A 51 18.95 -9.57 -22.83
N TYR A 52 18.94 -10.55 -21.94
CA TYR A 52 17.80 -10.85 -21.08
C TYR A 52 18.23 -10.86 -19.62
N GLN A 53 17.44 -10.22 -18.77
CA GLN A 53 17.50 -10.39 -17.33
C GLN A 53 16.46 -11.41 -16.91
N VAL A 54 16.84 -12.33 -16.04
CA VAL A 54 15.95 -13.34 -15.47
C VAL A 54 15.87 -13.09 -13.98
N ASN A 55 14.70 -12.64 -13.53
CA ASN A 55 14.43 -12.36 -12.12
C ASN A 55 13.69 -13.56 -11.52
N TRP A 56 14.37 -14.32 -10.66
CA TRP A 56 13.80 -15.47 -9.96
C TRP A 56 13.27 -15.07 -8.59
N ASP A 57 12.09 -15.58 -8.26
CA ASP A 57 11.42 -15.25 -7.00
C ASP A 57 10.39 -16.34 -6.65
N LEU A 58 10.01 -16.42 -5.37
CA LEU A 58 8.85 -17.18 -4.95
C LEU A 58 7.58 -16.38 -5.23
N VAL A 59 6.52 -17.06 -5.63
CA VAL A 59 5.23 -16.45 -5.90
C VAL A 59 4.14 -17.24 -5.20
N GLU A 60 3.32 -16.56 -4.44
CA GLU A 60 2.00 -17.06 -4.04
C GLU A 60 1.03 -16.66 -5.14
N GLU A 61 0.54 -17.64 -5.89
CA GLU A 61 -0.26 -17.40 -7.10
C GLU A 61 -1.45 -16.47 -6.81
N LYS A 62 -1.60 -15.43 -7.64
CA LYS A 62 -2.66 -14.39 -7.52
C LYS A 62 -2.59 -13.51 -6.26
N ILE A 63 -1.61 -13.68 -5.39
CA ILE A 63 -1.45 -12.87 -4.17
C ILE A 63 -0.25 -11.93 -4.31
N THR A 64 0.97 -12.46 -4.28
CA THR A 64 2.18 -11.63 -4.35
C THR A 64 3.42 -12.42 -4.73
N TRP A 65 4.40 -11.69 -5.24
CA TRP A 65 5.78 -12.13 -5.33
C TRP A 65 6.46 -11.88 -3.97
N PHE A 66 7.24 -12.83 -3.47
CA PHE A 66 7.89 -12.72 -2.17
C PHE A 66 8.95 -11.62 -2.16
N GLY A 67 9.64 -11.39 -3.27
CA GLY A 67 10.57 -10.26 -3.44
C GLY A 67 9.88 -8.90 -3.38
N LYS A 68 8.57 -8.81 -3.65
CA LYS A 68 7.79 -7.58 -3.41
C LYS A 68 7.63 -7.30 -1.91
N VAL A 69 7.61 -8.36 -1.09
CA VAL A 69 7.45 -8.26 0.36
C VAL A 69 8.80 -8.14 1.06
N THR A 70 9.79 -8.91 0.65
CA THR A 70 11.11 -9.01 1.31
C THR A 70 12.14 -8.03 0.75
N GLY A 71 11.92 -7.52 -0.47
CA GLY A 71 12.92 -6.78 -1.24
C GLY A 71 14.03 -7.65 -1.84
N GLU A 72 13.97 -8.98 -1.68
CA GLU A 72 15.01 -9.91 -2.14
C GLU A 72 14.51 -10.73 -3.34
N ASN A 73 15.30 -10.82 -4.41
CA ASN A 73 15.10 -11.74 -5.54
C ASN A 73 16.46 -12.14 -6.13
N VAL A 74 16.53 -13.26 -6.87
CA VAL A 74 17.74 -13.58 -7.66
C VAL A 74 17.64 -12.91 -9.00
N GLN A 75 18.72 -12.30 -9.46
CA GLN A 75 18.84 -11.88 -10.85
C GLN A 75 20.00 -12.62 -11.52
N THR A 76 19.71 -13.20 -12.68
CA THR A 76 20.72 -13.79 -13.57
C THR A 76 20.60 -13.18 -14.95
N THR A 77 21.71 -12.95 -15.64
CA THR A 77 21.72 -12.39 -16.99
C THR A 77 21.97 -13.50 -18.01
N ALA A 78 21.25 -13.46 -19.13
CA ALA A 78 21.47 -14.33 -20.27
C ALA A 78 21.70 -13.48 -21.53
N HIS A 79 22.74 -13.83 -22.28
CA HIS A 79 23.11 -13.18 -23.53
C HIS A 79 22.88 -14.16 -24.68
N ILE A 80 21.91 -13.87 -25.54
CA ILE A 80 21.62 -14.72 -26.71
C ILE A 80 22.33 -14.11 -27.90
N THR A 81 23.41 -14.75 -28.35
CA THR A 81 24.17 -14.36 -29.52
C THR A 81 23.79 -15.26 -30.70
N GLY A 82 23.05 -14.70 -31.67
CA GLY A 82 22.66 -15.37 -32.92
C GLY A 82 21.31 -16.11 -32.89
N SER A 83 20.84 -16.51 -34.08
CA SER A 83 19.65 -17.35 -34.27
C SER A 83 20.08 -18.82 -34.20
N ALA A 84 19.90 -19.48 -33.05
CA ALA A 84 20.28 -20.88 -32.93
C ALA A 84 19.41 -21.77 -33.84
N SER A 85 20.01 -22.48 -34.80
CA SER A 85 19.44 -23.70 -35.34
C SER A 85 19.42 -24.71 -34.19
N ALA A 86 18.23 -24.99 -33.66
CA ALA A 86 18.03 -25.77 -32.44
C ALA A 86 18.43 -27.24 -32.61
N TYR A 87 19.72 -27.58 -32.59
CA TYR A 87 20.19 -28.97 -32.44
C TYR A 87 21.62 -28.95 -31.86
N TYR A 88 21.78 -29.40 -30.61
CA TYR A 88 23.07 -29.62 -29.92
C TYR A 88 23.87 -28.40 -29.44
N ALA A 89 23.27 -27.55 -28.59
CA ALA A 89 24.05 -26.87 -27.56
C ALA A 89 23.71 -27.53 -26.20
N PRO A 90 24.69 -27.96 -25.38
CA PRO A 90 24.39 -28.38 -24.02
C PRO A 90 23.75 -27.20 -23.28
N SER A 91 22.64 -27.46 -22.58
CA SER A 91 22.02 -26.45 -21.73
C SER A 91 23.05 -25.94 -20.73
N PRO A 92 23.46 -24.66 -20.77
CA PRO A 92 24.42 -24.16 -19.80
C PRO A 92 23.80 -24.22 -18.41
N SER A 93 24.49 -24.88 -17.46
CA SER A 93 24.10 -24.86 -16.06
C SER A 93 24.50 -23.51 -15.46
N LEU A 94 23.53 -22.76 -14.94
CA LEU A 94 23.82 -21.58 -14.12
C LEU A 94 24.30 -22.04 -12.74
N PRO A 95 25.29 -21.38 -12.13
CA PRO A 95 25.69 -21.69 -10.77
C PRO A 95 24.51 -21.51 -9.82
N SER A 96 24.34 -22.44 -8.87
CA SER A 96 23.33 -22.34 -7.82
C SER A 96 23.57 -21.06 -7.00
N GLN A 97 22.62 -20.13 -7.02
CA GLN A 97 22.64 -18.97 -6.14
C GLN A 97 21.72 -19.25 -4.94
N ALA A 98 22.30 -19.29 -3.75
CA ALA A 98 21.52 -19.38 -2.52
C ALA A 98 20.92 -18.00 -2.21
N VAL A 99 19.58 -17.90 -2.23
CA VAL A 99 18.90 -16.74 -1.65
C VAL A 99 18.56 -17.07 -0.22
N THR A 100 19.16 -16.34 0.70
CA THR A 100 18.60 -16.25 2.03
C THR A 100 17.55 -15.14 2.01
N ALA A 101 16.27 -15.53 1.91
CA ALA A 101 15.19 -14.57 2.03
C ALA A 101 15.27 -13.92 3.41
N THR A 102 15.61 -12.64 3.45
CA THR A 102 15.57 -11.87 4.69
C THR A 102 14.14 -11.39 4.85
N PHE A 103 13.39 -12.03 5.75
CA PHE A 103 12.04 -11.58 6.06
C PHE A 103 12.08 -10.19 6.68
N LEU A 104 11.11 -9.35 6.30
CA LEU A 104 10.88 -8.12 7.03
C LEU A 104 10.54 -8.45 8.50
N PRO A 105 10.86 -7.54 9.42
CA PRO A 105 10.33 -7.62 10.78
C PRO A 105 8.80 -7.81 10.76
N PRO A 106 8.21 -8.51 11.74
CA PRO A 106 6.78 -8.66 11.82
C PRO A 106 6.06 -7.30 11.80
N ASP A 107 4.91 -7.26 11.13
CA ASP A 107 4.08 -6.07 11.08
C ASP A 107 3.71 -5.60 12.50
N LEU A 108 3.72 -4.28 12.68
CA LEU A 108 3.43 -3.67 13.96
C LEU A 108 1.92 -3.64 14.23
N SER A 109 1.54 -3.89 15.48
CA SER A 109 0.16 -3.66 15.93
C SER A 109 -0.20 -2.17 15.87
N ARG A 110 -1.49 -1.86 15.74
CA ARG A 110 -2.00 -0.46 15.74
C ARG A 110 -1.52 0.34 16.95
N LEU A 111 -1.50 -0.26 18.14
CA LEU A 111 -1.02 0.41 19.35
C LEU A 111 0.48 0.74 19.28
N GLN A 112 1.30 -0.13 18.70
CA GLN A 112 2.73 0.13 18.47
C GLN A 112 2.92 1.25 17.45
N LEU A 113 2.15 1.24 16.36
CA LEU A 113 2.15 2.30 15.34
C LEU A 113 1.76 3.65 15.95
N TRP A 114 0.73 3.71 16.79
CA TRP A 114 0.31 4.95 17.45
C TRP A 114 1.34 5.44 18.46
N LYS A 115 2.00 4.53 19.19
CA LYS A 115 3.10 4.88 20.08
C LYS A 115 4.28 5.49 19.32
N LEU A 116 4.64 4.92 18.18
CA LEU A 116 5.67 5.47 17.29
C LEU A 116 5.24 6.81 16.71
N ALA A 117 4.00 6.93 16.24
CA ALA A 117 3.47 8.18 15.70
C ALA A 117 3.54 9.31 16.75
N PHE A 118 3.21 9.01 18.01
CA PHE A 118 3.36 9.95 19.11
C PHE A 118 4.82 10.33 19.38
N GLN A 119 5.75 9.38 19.30
CA GLN A 119 7.19 9.65 19.44
C GLN A 119 7.72 10.54 18.31
N MET A 120 7.31 10.27 17.08
CA MET A 120 7.62 11.07 15.89
C MET A 120 7.04 12.48 15.99
N TRP A 121 5.77 12.59 16.37
CA TRP A 121 5.12 13.88 16.57
C TRP A 121 5.80 14.71 17.66
N ARG A 122 6.24 14.08 18.77
CA ARG A 122 7.00 14.78 19.83
C ARG A 122 8.32 15.39 19.33
N ALA A 123 8.92 14.83 18.29
CA ALA A 123 10.14 15.39 17.69
C ALA A 123 9.85 16.60 16.79
N ALA A 124 8.64 16.71 16.21
CA ALA A 124 8.22 17.80 15.34
C ALA A 124 6.76 18.23 15.62
N PRO A 125 6.44 18.76 16.81
CA PRO A 125 5.05 18.89 17.25
C PRO A 125 4.25 19.95 16.48
N LEU A 126 4.91 20.97 15.94
CA LEU A 126 4.24 22.07 15.24
C LEU A 126 3.95 21.76 13.77
N LEU A 127 4.94 21.21 13.06
CA LEU A 127 4.89 20.99 11.60
C LEU A 127 4.66 19.54 11.21
N GLY A 128 4.84 18.60 12.15
CA GLY A 128 4.82 17.17 11.85
C GLY A 128 6.05 16.71 11.07
N VAL A 129 6.03 15.45 10.66
CA VAL A 129 7.10 14.82 9.88
C VAL A 129 6.93 15.00 8.37
N GLY A 130 5.87 15.68 7.93
CA GLY A 130 5.48 15.80 6.52
C GLY A 130 4.46 14.73 6.11
N LEU A 131 3.64 15.05 5.11
CA LEU A 131 2.64 14.14 4.55
C LEU A 131 3.32 12.83 4.13
N ASP A 132 2.72 11.71 4.55
CA ASP A 132 3.12 10.36 4.13
C ASP A 132 4.50 9.88 4.62
N ASN A 133 5.25 10.71 5.35
CA ASN A 133 6.58 10.36 5.83
C ASN A 133 6.57 9.38 7.02
N PHE A 134 5.45 9.20 7.71
CA PHE A 134 5.35 8.26 8.84
C PHE A 134 5.80 6.85 8.44
N ARG A 135 5.16 6.27 7.42
CA ARG A 135 5.44 4.90 6.93
C ARG A 135 6.88 4.75 6.41
N LEU A 136 7.45 5.84 5.88
CA LEU A 136 8.77 5.88 5.28
C LEU A 136 9.91 6.07 6.28
N THR A 137 9.62 6.38 7.55
CA THR A 137 10.66 6.73 8.51
C THR A 137 10.54 6.05 9.87
N TYR A 138 9.38 5.47 10.24
CA TYR A 138 9.21 4.86 11.56
C TYR A 138 10.23 3.71 11.82
N GLY A 139 10.62 2.96 10.79
CA GLY A 139 11.56 1.85 10.95
C GLY A 139 12.95 2.31 11.36
N THR A 140 13.36 3.51 10.94
CA THR A 140 14.64 4.10 11.37
C THR A 140 14.67 4.36 12.88
N GLN A 141 13.53 4.71 13.49
CA GLN A 141 13.41 4.90 14.94
C GLN A 141 13.50 3.57 15.72
N LEU A 142 13.21 2.47 15.05
CA LEU A 142 13.36 1.11 15.59
C LEU A 142 14.77 0.53 15.33
N GLY A 143 15.69 1.31 14.73
CA GLY A 143 17.00 0.83 14.33
C GLY A 143 16.95 -0.19 13.19
N GLN A 144 15.84 -0.25 12.45
CA GLN A 144 15.66 -1.17 11.34
C GLN A 144 16.25 -0.57 10.07
N THR A 145 16.93 -1.41 9.28
CA THR A 145 17.42 -1.04 7.94
C THR A 145 16.41 -1.38 6.85
N ARG A 146 15.44 -2.26 7.15
CA ARG A 146 14.32 -2.66 6.28
C ARG A 146 13.07 -2.89 7.12
N TRP A 147 11.92 -2.45 6.63
CA TRP A 147 10.62 -2.61 7.28
C TRP A 147 9.50 -2.54 6.23
N ASN A 148 8.27 -2.81 6.66
CA ASN A 148 7.09 -2.69 5.82
C ASN A 148 6.67 -1.22 5.68
N ASP A 149 7.22 -0.53 4.70
CA ASP A 149 6.92 0.87 4.41
C ASP A 149 5.52 1.14 3.84
N THR A 150 4.67 0.12 3.74
CA THR A 150 3.26 0.25 3.35
C THR A 150 2.33 0.47 4.55
N LEU A 151 2.84 0.31 5.78
CA LEU A 151 2.04 0.44 7.01
C LEU A 151 1.87 1.90 7.43
N HIS A 152 0.62 2.34 7.46
CA HIS A 152 0.19 3.60 8.07
C HIS A 152 -0.24 3.40 9.52
N THR A 153 -0.54 4.49 10.21
CA THR A 153 -1.10 4.43 11.57
C THR A 153 -2.49 3.77 11.63
N ASN A 154 -3.13 3.50 10.49
CA ASN A 154 -4.50 2.94 10.40
C ASN A 154 -5.50 3.73 11.24
N ASN A 155 -5.29 5.04 11.32
CA ASN A 155 -6.18 5.98 11.99
C ASN A 155 -5.89 7.35 11.39
N TRP A 156 -6.87 7.89 10.67
CA TRP A 156 -6.71 9.14 9.96
C TRP A 156 -6.32 10.31 10.88
N TYR A 157 -6.87 10.36 12.09
CA TYR A 157 -6.57 11.44 13.05
C TYR A 157 -5.12 11.40 13.53
N VAL A 158 -4.63 10.20 13.85
CA VAL A 158 -3.24 10.00 14.27
C VAL A 158 -2.30 10.32 13.10
N GLU A 159 -2.62 9.84 11.89
CA GLU A 159 -1.82 10.11 10.69
C GLU A 159 -1.73 11.61 10.39
N THR A 160 -2.86 12.33 10.45
CA THR A 160 -2.90 13.78 10.22
C THR A 160 -2.07 14.52 11.26
N LEU A 161 -2.16 14.17 12.55
CA LEU A 161 -1.37 14.83 13.59
C LEU A 161 0.13 14.59 13.44
N VAL A 162 0.56 13.35 13.19
CA VAL A 162 2.00 13.07 13.02
C VAL A 162 2.54 13.70 11.74
N SER A 163 1.75 13.72 10.66
CA SER A 163 2.17 14.26 9.37
C SER A 163 2.27 15.78 9.34
N PHE A 164 1.29 16.47 9.93
CA PHE A 164 1.12 17.92 9.77
C PHE A 164 1.35 18.73 11.04
N GLY A 165 1.54 18.05 12.19
CA GLY A 165 1.70 18.69 13.48
C GLY A 165 0.47 19.47 13.93
N LEU A 166 0.63 20.28 14.97
CA LEU A 166 -0.45 21.06 15.55
C LEU A 166 -0.92 22.20 14.64
N LEU A 167 -0.04 22.84 13.87
CA LEU A 167 -0.43 24.05 13.12
C LEU A 167 -1.46 23.72 12.04
N ALA A 168 -1.12 22.79 11.15
CA ALA A 168 -2.03 22.35 10.11
C ALA A 168 -3.07 21.35 10.64
N GLY A 169 -2.71 20.48 11.59
CA GLY A 169 -3.65 19.54 12.21
C GLY A 169 -4.80 20.22 12.94
N LEU A 170 -4.54 21.23 13.79
CA LEU A 170 -5.61 21.93 14.50
C LEU A 170 -6.50 22.73 13.56
N THR A 171 -5.92 23.39 12.55
CA THR A 171 -6.71 24.12 11.54
C THR A 171 -7.64 23.17 10.80
N PHE A 172 -7.11 22.01 10.40
CA PHE A 172 -7.89 20.96 9.74
C PHE A 172 -9.02 20.46 10.65
N PHE A 173 -8.72 20.02 11.88
CA PHE A 173 -9.73 19.51 12.80
C PHE A 173 -10.74 20.56 13.26
N ALA A 174 -10.36 21.84 13.35
CA ALA A 174 -11.29 22.92 13.63
C ALA A 174 -12.33 23.06 12.49
N GLY A 175 -11.88 22.99 11.24
CA GLY A 175 -12.79 22.99 10.09
C GLY A 175 -13.72 21.76 10.07
N GLN A 176 -13.19 20.58 10.40
CA GLN A 176 -13.99 19.36 10.51
C GLN A 176 -15.01 19.43 11.66
N ALA A 177 -14.61 19.96 12.81
CA ALA A 177 -15.48 20.17 13.96
C ALA A 177 -16.59 21.17 13.65
N PHE A 178 -16.29 22.27 12.95
CA PHE A 178 -17.29 23.22 12.49
C PHE A 178 -18.34 22.56 11.60
N LEU A 179 -17.90 21.78 10.61
CA LEU A 179 -18.80 21.01 9.74
C LEU A 179 -19.69 20.06 10.53
N LEU A 180 -19.12 19.28 11.45
CA LEU A 180 -19.88 18.32 12.26
C LEU A 180 -20.89 19.01 13.19
N LEU A 181 -20.53 20.15 13.77
CA LEU A 181 -21.44 20.96 14.58
C LEU A 181 -22.58 21.55 13.74
N ASP A 182 -22.28 22.00 12.52
CA ASP A 182 -23.27 22.49 11.57
C ASP A 182 -24.27 21.40 11.16
N VAL A 183 -23.75 20.21 10.83
CA VAL A 183 -24.56 19.00 10.57
C VAL A 183 -25.44 18.66 11.78
N ALA A 184 -24.84 18.58 12.97
CA ALA A 184 -25.56 18.21 14.18
C ALA A 184 -26.68 19.21 14.52
N LYS A 185 -26.40 20.51 14.45
CA LYS A 185 -27.41 21.56 14.67
C LYS A 185 -28.55 21.46 13.66
N SER A 186 -28.24 21.28 12.37
CA SER A 186 -29.25 21.14 11.32
C SER A 186 -30.17 19.92 11.55
N LEU A 187 -29.58 18.79 11.99
CA LEU A 187 -30.33 17.58 12.32
C LEU A 187 -31.21 17.77 13.57
N ILE A 188 -30.67 18.36 14.64
CA ILE A 188 -31.40 18.60 15.90
C ILE A 188 -32.58 19.56 15.68
N ASN A 189 -32.40 20.57 14.83
CA ASN A 189 -33.44 21.53 14.50
C ASN A 189 -34.44 21.03 13.45
N PHE A 190 -34.28 19.80 12.95
CA PHE A 190 -35.10 19.22 11.87
C PHE A 190 -35.13 20.07 10.59
N GLN A 191 -34.06 20.83 10.31
CA GLN A 191 -33.92 21.71 9.15
C GLN A 191 -33.23 21.00 7.97
N VAL A 192 -33.48 19.71 7.80
CA VAL A 192 -32.82 18.87 6.80
C VAL A 192 -33.85 18.13 5.95
N SER A 193 -33.68 18.18 4.64
CA SER A 193 -34.38 17.31 3.71
C SER A 193 -33.88 15.84 3.83
N PRO A 194 -34.65 14.84 3.34
CA PRO A 194 -34.19 13.45 3.29
C PRO A 194 -32.85 13.28 2.54
N PHE A 195 -32.61 14.12 1.53
CA PHE A 195 -31.35 14.12 0.78
C PHE A 195 -30.17 14.66 1.62
N GLN A 196 -30.37 15.74 2.35
CA GLN A 196 -29.37 16.25 3.30
C GLN A 196 -29.10 15.25 4.42
N LEU A 197 -30.12 14.55 4.91
CA LEU A 197 -29.95 13.48 5.89
C LEU A 197 -29.05 12.35 5.34
N ALA A 198 -29.23 11.95 4.08
CA ALA A 198 -28.37 10.96 3.43
C ALA A 198 -26.90 11.44 3.34
N ILE A 199 -26.68 12.72 2.98
CA ILE A 199 -25.34 13.32 2.97
C ILE A 199 -24.73 13.34 4.38
N ALA A 200 -25.49 13.74 5.40
CA ALA A 200 -25.04 13.77 6.79
C ALA A 200 -24.63 12.37 7.28
N CYS A 201 -25.43 11.34 6.97
CA CYS A 201 -25.09 9.94 7.25
C CYS A 201 -23.80 9.51 6.56
N ALA A 202 -23.63 9.85 5.28
CA ALA A 202 -22.42 9.53 4.53
C ALA A 202 -21.18 10.21 5.12
N ILE A 203 -21.24 11.51 5.41
CA ILE A 203 -20.15 12.25 6.07
C ILE A 203 -19.82 11.62 7.43
N THR A 204 -20.83 11.30 8.24
CA THR A 204 -20.64 10.66 9.56
C THR A 204 -19.95 9.30 9.43
N ALA A 205 -20.35 8.50 8.43
CA ALA A 205 -19.71 7.21 8.15
C ALA A 205 -18.21 7.35 7.84
N PHE A 206 -17.82 8.38 7.08
CA PHE A 206 -16.41 8.68 6.81
C PHE A 206 -15.63 9.00 8.09
N TYR A 207 -16.19 9.82 9.00
CA TYR A 207 -15.53 10.15 10.27
C TYR A 207 -15.36 8.93 11.18
N ILE A 208 -16.38 8.06 11.26
CA ILE A 208 -16.32 6.81 12.02
C ILE A 208 -15.28 5.87 11.40
N HIS A 209 -15.30 5.71 10.08
CA HIS A 209 -14.35 4.85 9.38
C HIS A 209 -12.90 5.34 9.55
N GLY A 210 -12.69 6.67 9.61
CA GLY A 210 -11.38 7.29 9.87
C GLY A 210 -10.75 6.92 11.22
N LEU A 211 -11.52 6.38 12.18
CA LEU A 211 -10.97 5.83 13.42
C LEU A 211 -10.19 4.53 13.20
N LEU A 212 -10.49 3.82 12.11
CA LEU A 212 -10.00 2.47 11.82
C LEU A 212 -9.07 2.41 10.60
N ASP A 213 -9.04 3.46 9.78
CA ASP A 213 -8.26 3.49 8.55
C ASP A 213 -7.77 4.91 8.17
N TYR A 214 -6.70 4.99 7.38
CA TYR A 214 -6.16 6.21 6.77
C TYR A 214 -6.44 6.21 5.26
N PHE A 215 -7.69 6.44 4.90
CA PHE A 215 -8.19 6.17 3.55
C PHE A 215 -8.41 7.43 2.70
N LEU A 216 -8.35 8.65 3.26
CA LEU A 216 -8.53 9.89 2.50
C LEU A 216 -7.33 10.23 1.59
N LEU A 217 -6.20 9.54 1.75
CA LEU A 217 -5.06 9.65 0.83
C LEU A 217 -5.40 9.07 -0.56
N PHE A 218 -6.34 8.13 -0.65
CA PHE A 218 -6.74 7.56 -1.92
C PHE A 218 -7.63 8.55 -2.70
N ASN A 219 -7.27 8.82 -3.96
CA ASN A 219 -7.93 9.85 -4.77
C ASN A 219 -9.47 9.71 -4.82
N ALA A 220 -9.98 8.49 -5.01
CA ALA A 220 -11.42 8.26 -5.16
C ALA A 220 -12.21 8.58 -3.87
N THR A 221 -11.71 8.13 -2.72
CA THR A 221 -12.36 8.34 -1.42
C THR A 221 -12.19 9.78 -0.95
N GLY A 222 -11.01 10.38 -1.15
CA GLY A 222 -10.76 11.79 -0.87
C GLY A 222 -11.68 12.71 -1.68
N LEU A 223 -11.80 12.49 -2.99
CA LEU A 223 -12.70 13.26 -3.85
C LEU A 223 -14.17 13.09 -3.45
N LEU A 224 -14.60 11.86 -3.17
CA LEU A 224 -15.97 11.59 -2.72
C LEU A 224 -16.28 12.31 -1.40
N PHE A 225 -15.35 12.28 -0.44
CA PHE A 225 -15.50 13.02 0.82
C PHE A 225 -15.70 14.52 0.58
N TRP A 226 -14.81 15.15 -0.17
CA TRP A 226 -14.89 16.60 -0.43
C TRP A 226 -16.12 16.98 -1.26
N LEU A 227 -16.57 16.11 -2.17
CA LEU A 227 -17.83 16.30 -2.89
C LEU A 227 -19.02 16.31 -1.94
N LEU A 228 -19.10 15.36 -1.00
CA LEU A 228 -20.17 15.30 0.00
C LEU A 228 -20.18 16.54 0.89
N VAL A 229 -19.01 16.99 1.34
CA VAL A 229 -18.87 18.24 2.11
C VAL A 229 -19.36 19.44 1.28
N GLY A 230 -18.96 19.54 0.01
CA GLY A 230 -19.41 20.59 -0.89
C GLY A 230 -20.93 20.58 -1.10
N CYS A 231 -21.52 19.41 -1.30
CA CYS A 231 -22.96 19.25 -1.39
C CYS A 231 -23.67 19.71 -0.11
N TRP A 232 -23.19 19.29 1.06
CA TRP A 232 -23.76 19.72 2.35
C TRP A 232 -23.81 21.24 2.45
N LEU A 233 -22.69 21.92 2.21
CA LEU A 233 -22.59 23.38 2.33
C LEU A 233 -23.50 24.12 1.33
N ILE A 234 -23.68 23.60 0.12
CA ILE A 234 -24.55 24.22 -0.90
C ILE A 234 -26.02 24.11 -0.49
N PHE A 235 -26.47 22.92 -0.07
CA PHE A 235 -27.89 22.71 0.25
C PHE A 235 -28.28 23.34 1.58
N HIS A 236 -27.37 23.35 2.57
CA HIS A 236 -27.59 24.06 3.83
C HIS A 236 -27.85 25.55 3.60
N ASN A 237 -26.99 26.23 2.83
CA ASN A 237 -27.15 27.65 2.53
C ASN A 237 -28.42 28.01 1.74
N LYS A 238 -28.95 27.09 0.92
CA LYS A 238 -30.20 27.32 0.17
C LYS A 238 -31.42 27.28 1.09
N GLU A 239 -31.50 26.29 1.97
CA GLU A 239 -32.61 26.15 2.93
C GLU A 239 -32.66 27.34 3.90
N THR A 240 -31.52 27.79 4.42
CA THR A 240 -31.46 28.96 5.31
C THR A 240 -32.01 30.21 4.62
N ARG A 241 -31.62 30.47 3.36
CA ARG A 241 -32.11 31.62 2.59
C ARG A 241 -33.59 31.56 2.27
N LEU A 242 -34.15 30.37 2.04
CA LEU A 242 -35.59 30.22 1.79
C LEU A 242 -36.40 30.49 3.06
N ASN A 243 -35.92 30.03 4.22
CA ASN A 243 -36.58 30.26 5.51
C ASN A 243 -36.52 31.73 5.95
N ASP A 244 -35.44 32.46 5.63
CA ASP A 244 -35.33 33.90 5.94
C ASP A 244 -36.24 34.80 5.06
N GLN A 245 -36.81 34.26 3.97
CA GLN A 245 -37.68 34.98 3.03
C GLN A 245 -39.19 34.79 3.29
N LEU A 246 -39.57 33.99 4.28
CA LEU A 246 -40.95 33.68 4.67
C LEU A 246 -41.27 34.27 6.06
#